data_AF-A0A5N5T5G5-F1
#
_entry.id   AF-A0A5N5T5G5-F1
#
_cell.length_a   1.000
_cell.length_b   1.000
_cell.length_c   1.000
_cell.angle_alpha   90.00
_cell.angle_beta   90.00
_cell.angle_gamma   90.00
#
_symmetry.space_group_name_H-M   'P 1'
#
loop_
_entity.id
_entity.type
_entity.pdbx_description
1 polymer ?
#
loop_
_entity_poly.entity_id
_entity_poly.type
_entity_poly.pdbx_seq_one_letter_code
_entity_poly.pdbx_strand_id
1 'polypeptide(L)'
;MRTNIRYSYKKFLYIAFLVRGLQIDEAIKQLKFVDEHKLRASTGGATAIEVLEEAREMAIKDHNVECGTNLWVAESFVGKAFLLRGIRRHARGRVGQHRIVYIHYFVRLEEGTPPESYYHFHRPLTPQEKLDNWLQEKRERTILFSR
;
A
#
# COMPACT_ATOMS: atom_id res chain seq x y z
N MET A 1 -4.40 -12.87 -0.21
CA MET A 1 -5.32 -11.71 -0.40
C MET A 1 -6.48 -11.87 0.56
N ARG A 2 -6.98 -10.78 1.17
CA ARG A 2 -8.19 -10.84 2.02
C ARG A 2 -9.34 -10.05 1.40
N THR A 3 -10.50 -10.69 1.31
CA THR A 3 -11.71 -10.15 0.68
C THR A 3 -12.74 -9.66 1.69
N ASN A 4 -13.62 -8.74 1.28
CA ASN A 4 -14.82 -8.35 2.02
C ASN A 4 -14.55 -7.85 3.44
N ILE A 5 -13.49 -7.05 3.60
CA ILE A 5 -13.15 -6.43 4.87
C ILE A 5 -14.07 -5.22 5.07
N ARG A 6 -14.78 -5.18 6.20
CA ARG A 6 -15.62 -4.03 6.56
C ARG A 6 -14.75 -2.87 7.04
N TYR A 7 -14.24 -2.07 6.10
CA TYR A 7 -13.41 -0.92 6.41
C TYR A 7 -13.52 0.17 5.34
N SER A 8 -13.09 1.39 5.69
CA SER A 8 -13.07 2.49 4.73
C SER A 8 -11.87 2.39 3.81
N TYR A 9 -12.12 2.36 2.50
CA TYR A 9 -11.10 2.38 1.45
C TYR A 9 -10.01 3.42 1.69
N LYS A 10 -10.39 4.68 1.91
CA LYS A 10 -9.42 5.79 2.07
C LYS A 10 -8.54 5.58 3.30
N LYS A 11 -9.11 5.11 4.41
CA LYS A 11 -8.35 4.88 5.65
C LYS A 11 -7.38 3.70 5.50
N PHE A 12 -7.82 2.62 4.86
CA PHE A 12 -6.96 1.47 4.63
C PHE A 12 -5.86 1.77 3.63
N LEU A 13 -6.12 2.64 2.65
CA LEU A 13 -5.12 3.03 1.66
C LEU A 13 -3.87 3.65 2.32
N TYR A 14 -4.03 4.45 3.38
CA TYR A 14 -2.90 4.95 4.16
C TYR A 14 -2.10 3.84 4.85
N ILE A 15 -2.79 2.82 5.37
CA ILE A 15 -2.13 1.65 5.99
C ILE A 15 -1.36 0.87 4.94
N ALA A 16 -1.95 0.65 3.76
CA ALA A 16 -1.27 0.01 2.65
C ALA A 16 -0.01 0.81 2.26
N PHE A 17 -0.13 2.13 2.08
CA PHE A 17 1.00 2.97 1.69
C PHE A 17 2.14 2.95 2.72
N LEU A 18 1.82 2.85 4.01
CA LEU A 18 2.80 2.78 5.09
C LEU A 18 3.71 1.56 4.99
N VAL A 19 3.18 0.40 4.57
CA VAL A 19 3.94 -0.85 4.55
C VAL A 19 4.75 -1.07 3.27
N ARG A 20 4.55 -0.25 2.24
CA ARG A 20 5.25 -0.40 0.95
C ARG A 20 6.74 -0.15 1.07
N GLY A 21 7.55 -1.02 0.48
CA GLY A 21 9.00 -0.87 0.49
C GLY A 21 9.65 -1.17 1.83
N LEU A 22 8.90 -1.67 2.82
CA LEU A 22 9.46 -2.15 4.07
C LEU A 22 9.76 -3.65 3.99
N GLN A 23 10.72 -4.11 4.80
CA GLN A 23 10.83 -5.52 5.13
C GLN A 23 9.58 -6.01 5.87
N ILE A 24 9.24 -7.29 5.73
CA ILE A 24 8.04 -7.85 6.37
C ILE A 24 8.06 -7.63 7.89
N ASP A 25 9.19 -7.92 8.55
CA ASP A 25 9.28 -7.80 10.01
C ASP A 25 9.15 -6.34 10.47
N GLU A 26 9.71 -5.40 9.72
CA GLU A 26 9.55 -3.97 9.98
C GLU A 26 8.10 -3.52 9.75
N ALA A 27 7.47 -3.95 8.66
CA ALA A 27 6.07 -3.66 8.38
C ALA A 27 5.16 -4.15 9.51
N ILE A 28 5.34 -5.39 9.98
CA ILE A 28 4.57 -5.95 11.10
C ILE A 28 4.81 -5.13 12.38
N LYS A 29 6.06 -4.75 12.69
CA LYS A 29 6.37 -3.89 13.84
C LYS A 29 5.66 -2.54 13.76
N GLN A 30 5.72 -1.87 12.60
CA GLN A 30 5.07 -0.57 12.40
C GLN A 30 3.55 -0.67 12.55
N LEU A 31 2.94 -1.73 11.99
CA LEU A 31 1.49 -1.94 12.08
C LEU A 31 1.02 -2.17 13.54
N LYS A 32 1.82 -2.88 14.37
CA LYS A 32 1.48 -3.10 15.79
C LYS A 32 1.34 -1.78 16.56
N PHE A 33 2.25 -0.81 16.35
CA PHE A 33 2.15 0.50 17.00
C PHE A 33 0.99 1.36 16.48
N VAL A 34 0.66 1.23 15.18
CA VAL A 34 -0.50 1.92 14.59
C VAL A 34 -1.81 1.45 15.23
N ASP A 35 -1.88 0.17 15.63
CA ASP A 35 -3.05 -0.41 16.29
C ASP A 35 -3.14 -0.02 17.77
N GLU A 36 -2.03 0.06 18.50
CA GLU A 36 -2.02 0.43 19.93
C GLU A 36 -2.46 1.88 20.20
N HIS A 37 -2.01 2.84 19.39
CA HIS A 37 -2.30 4.27 19.61
C HIS A 37 -3.75 4.66 19.23
N LYS A 38 -4.48 3.80 18.52
CA LYS A 38 -5.91 3.99 18.21
C LYS A 38 -6.74 3.04 19.06
N LEU A 39 -7.14 3.54 20.22
CA LEU A 39 -7.95 2.93 21.30
C LEU A 39 -9.35 2.36 20.91
N ARG A 40 -9.52 1.76 19.72
CA ARG A 40 -10.70 0.99 19.30
C ARG A 40 -10.30 -0.08 18.28
N ALA A 41 -10.02 -1.29 18.77
CA ALA A 41 -10.54 -2.62 18.41
C ALA A 41 -11.13 -2.89 17.00
N SER A 42 -10.83 -2.10 15.97
CA SER A 42 -11.39 -2.26 14.63
C SER A 42 -10.33 -2.13 13.54
N THR A 43 -9.68 -3.28 13.33
CA THR A 43 -9.71 -4.05 12.06
C THR A 43 -8.97 -3.52 10.84
N GLY A 44 -8.18 -2.45 10.96
CA GLY A 44 -7.29 -2.01 9.89
C GLY A 44 -5.93 -2.73 9.92
N GLY A 45 -5.09 -2.33 10.89
CA GLY A 45 -3.74 -2.84 11.04
C GLY A 45 -3.72 -4.33 11.36
N ALA A 46 -4.54 -4.78 12.32
CA ALA A 46 -4.65 -6.19 12.67
C ALA A 46 -4.93 -7.09 11.45
N THR A 47 -5.87 -6.68 10.58
CA THR A 47 -6.16 -7.43 9.35
C THR A 47 -5.00 -7.36 8.34
N ALA A 48 -4.24 -6.26 8.30
CA ALA A 48 -3.03 -6.19 7.48
C ALA A 48 -1.91 -7.08 8.04
N ILE A 49 -1.75 -7.17 9.38
CA ILE A 49 -0.79 -8.04 10.05
C ILE A 49 -1.13 -9.51 9.76
N GLU A 50 -2.38 -9.93 9.97
CA GLU A 50 -2.85 -11.28 9.63
C GLU A 50 -2.53 -11.62 8.17
N VAL A 51 -2.82 -10.71 7.23
CA VAL A 51 -2.56 -10.94 5.80
C VAL A 51 -1.07 -11.06 5.49
N LEU A 52 -0.22 -10.29 6.17
CA LEU A 52 1.24 -10.36 6.00
C LEU A 52 1.81 -11.65 6.59
N GLU A 53 1.32 -12.09 7.75
CA GLU A 53 1.71 -13.36 8.38
C GLU A 53 1.25 -14.56 7.53
N GLU A 54 0.01 -14.56 7.06
CA GLU A 54 -0.52 -15.55 6.10
C GLU A 54 0.31 -15.58 4.81
N ALA A 55 0.65 -14.42 4.26
CA ALA A 55 1.45 -14.33 3.03
C ALA A 55 2.87 -14.86 3.22
N ARG A 56 3.49 -14.57 4.38
CA ARG A 56 4.80 -15.13 4.74
C ARG A 56 4.73 -16.66 4.87
N GLU A 57 3.69 -17.19 5.51
CA GLU A 57 3.51 -18.63 5.63
C GLU A 57 3.32 -19.32 4.27
N MET A 58 2.50 -18.74 3.39
CA MET A 58 2.32 -19.25 2.02
C MET A 58 3.63 -19.19 1.22
N ALA A 59 4.44 -18.14 1.41
CA ALA A 59 5.74 -18.03 0.74
C ALA A 59 6.69 -19.19 1.12
N ILE A 60 6.72 -19.56 2.40
CA ILE A 60 7.57 -20.65 2.90
C ILE A 60 7.03 -22.02 2.46
N LYS A 61 5.71 -22.22 2.57
CA LYS A 61 5.06 -23.53 2.32
C LYS A 61 4.95 -23.86 0.83
N ASP A 62 4.50 -22.88 0.04
CA ASP A 62 4.06 -23.13 -1.35
C ASP A 62 5.04 -22.58 -2.38
N HIS A 63 5.84 -21.56 -2.02
CA HIS A 63 6.75 -20.87 -2.94
C HIS A 63 8.24 -21.13 -2.67
N ASN A 64 8.57 -22.11 -1.82
CA ASN A 64 9.94 -22.56 -1.52
C ASN A 64 10.91 -21.43 -1.11
N VAL A 65 10.43 -20.43 -0.39
CA VAL A 65 11.29 -19.38 0.17
C VAL A 65 12.00 -19.92 1.41
N GLU A 66 13.34 -19.95 1.38
CA GLU A 66 14.16 -20.51 2.47
C GLU A 66 14.08 -19.68 3.76
N CYS A 67 14.15 -18.35 3.63
CA CYS A 67 14.15 -17.41 4.76
C CYS A 67 12.92 -16.52 4.73
N GLY A 68 11.95 -16.75 5.62
CA GLY A 68 10.76 -15.90 5.73
C GLY A 68 11.04 -14.46 6.18
N THR A 69 12.25 -14.15 6.64
CA THR A 69 12.71 -12.79 6.96
C THR A 69 13.27 -12.05 5.74
N ASN A 70 13.74 -12.76 4.72
CA ASN A 70 14.31 -12.20 3.49
C ASN A 70 13.20 -11.88 2.47
N LEU A 71 12.18 -11.16 2.92
CA LEU A 71 11.03 -10.78 2.12
C LEU A 71 10.69 -9.32 2.39
N TRP A 72 10.26 -8.63 1.35
CA TRP A 72 9.84 -7.24 1.44
C TRP A 72 8.54 -6.99 0.67
N VAL A 73 7.84 -5.92 1.05
CA VAL A 73 6.53 -5.59 0.49
C VAL A 73 6.70 -4.78 -0.80
N ALA A 74 6.66 -5.49 -1.93
CA ALA A 74 6.79 -4.90 -3.26
C ALA A 74 5.55 -4.12 -3.69
N GLU A 75 4.36 -4.68 -3.47
CA GLU A 75 3.11 -3.98 -3.76
C GLU A 75 2.13 -4.18 -2.62
N SER A 76 1.46 -3.10 -2.21
CA SER A 76 0.32 -3.18 -1.31
C SER A 76 -0.74 -2.22 -1.81
N PHE A 77 -1.95 -2.72 -2.04
CA PHE A 77 -3.04 -1.85 -2.50
C PHE A 77 -4.38 -2.37 -2.06
N VAL A 78 -5.35 -1.47 -2.15
CA VAL A 78 -6.72 -1.70 -1.70
C VAL A 78 -7.62 -1.56 -2.91
N GLY A 79 -8.58 -2.48 -3.03
CA GLY A 79 -9.71 -2.39 -3.95
C GLY A 79 -10.98 -2.00 -3.21
N LYS A 80 -11.88 -1.25 -3.88
CA LYS A 80 -13.25 -1.07 -3.38
C LYS A 80 -14.02 -2.37 -3.63
N ALA A 81 -14.74 -2.85 -2.63
CA ALA A 81 -15.61 -4.01 -2.76
C ALA A 81 -17.08 -3.57 -2.89
N PHE A 82 -18.00 -4.48 -2.55
CA PHE A 82 -19.42 -4.19 -2.50
C PHE A 82 -19.77 -3.12 -1.44
N LEU A 83 -20.88 -2.43 -1.66
CA LEU A 83 -21.36 -1.36 -0.79
C LEU A 83 -22.81 -1.63 -0.42
N LEU A 84 -23.07 -1.77 0.89
CA LEU A 84 -24.43 -1.93 1.40
C LEU A 84 -25.02 -0.54 1.69
N ARG A 85 -26.18 -0.28 1.09
CA ARG A 85 -26.92 0.98 1.25
C ARG A 85 -28.01 0.79 2.31
N GLY A 86 -27.95 1.58 3.36
CA GLY A 86 -28.99 1.68 4.38
C GLY A 86 -29.65 3.05 4.37
N ILE A 87 -30.75 3.18 5.11
CA ILE A 87 -31.45 4.46 5.30
C ILE A 87 -31.16 4.95 6.72
N ARG A 88 -30.77 6.22 6.85
CA ARG A 88 -30.63 6.92 8.13
C ARG A 88 -31.76 7.94 8.28
N ARG A 89 -32.54 7.80 9.35
CA ARG A 89 -33.61 8.74 9.68
C ARG A 89 -33.01 10.02 10.28
N HIS A 90 -33.51 11.18 9.85
CA HIS A 90 -33.13 12.49 10.37
C HIS A 90 -34.38 13.25 10.85
N ALA A 91 -34.18 14.36 11.58
CA ALA A 91 -35.27 15.20 12.06
C ALA A 91 -36.11 15.78 10.90
N ARG A 92 -37.37 16.12 11.20
CA ARG A 92 -38.35 16.71 10.25
C ARG A 92 -38.66 15.80 9.04
N GLY A 93 -38.72 14.49 9.25
CA GLY A 93 -39.07 13.51 8.20
C GLY A 93 -38.01 13.34 7.10
N ARG A 94 -36.79 13.89 7.28
CA ARG A 94 -35.71 13.78 6.29
C ARG A 94 -35.06 12.39 6.35
N VAL A 95 -34.67 11.87 5.19
CA VAL A 95 -33.95 10.60 5.08
C VAL A 95 -32.58 10.82 4.42
N GLY A 96 -31.55 10.22 5.01
CA GLY A 96 -30.20 10.21 4.50
C GLY A 96 -29.80 8.80 4.07
N GLN A 97 -28.86 8.68 3.14
CA GLN A 97 -28.31 7.39 2.74
C GLN A 97 -27.13 7.01 3.65
N HIS A 98 -27.25 5.92 4.38
CA HIS A 98 -26.12 5.29 5.07
C HIS A 98 -25.41 4.32 4.12
N ARG A 99 -24.07 4.26 4.19
CA ARG A 99 -23.27 3.38 3.35
C ARG A 99 -22.31 2.58 4.24
N ILE A 100 -22.47 1.27 4.24
CA ILE A 100 -21.49 0.34 4.81
C ILE A 100 -20.60 -0.09 3.66
N VAL A 101 -19.32 0.29 3.75
CA VAL A 101 -18.33 0.07 2.69
C VAL A 101 -17.49 -1.14 3.04
N TYR A 102 -17.25 -1.99 2.04
CA TYR A 102 -16.31 -3.09 2.12
C TYR A 102 -15.14 -2.85 1.18
N ILE A 103 -14.02 -3.49 1.47
CA ILE A 103 -12.78 -3.41 0.68
C ILE A 103 -12.15 -4.80 0.49
N HIS A 104 -11.23 -4.84 -0.45
CA HIS A 104 -10.32 -5.95 -0.66
C HIS A 104 -8.89 -5.46 -0.43
N TYR A 105 -8.07 -6.26 0.25
CA TYR A 105 -6.66 -5.94 0.48
C TYR A 105 -5.74 -6.94 -0.23
N PHE A 106 -4.78 -6.38 -0.97
CA PHE A 106 -3.83 -7.10 -1.79
C PHE A 106 -2.41 -6.74 -1.38
N VAL A 107 -1.54 -7.75 -1.32
CA VAL A 107 -0.12 -7.64 -1.03
C VAL A 107 0.64 -8.54 -1.99
N ARG A 108 1.75 -8.04 -2.53
CA ARG A 108 2.79 -8.82 -3.21
C ARG A 108 4.07 -8.73 -2.40
N LEU A 109 4.62 -9.89 -2.07
CA LEU A 109 5.92 -10.02 -1.41
C LEU A 109 6.95 -10.42 -2.46
N GLU A 110 8.15 -9.86 -2.36
CA GLU A 110 9.31 -10.24 -3.17
C GLU A 110 10.45 -10.67 -2.26
N GLU A 111 11.24 -11.61 -2.74
CA GLU A 111 12.42 -12.10 -2.05
C GLU A 111 13.57 -11.09 -2.15
N GLY A 112 14.31 -10.95 -1.06
CA GLY A 112 15.47 -10.07 -0.97
C GLY A 112 15.28 -8.87 -0.04
N THR A 113 16.23 -7.96 -0.11
CA THR A 113 16.20 -6.70 0.64
C THR A 113 15.35 -5.66 -0.09
N PRO A 114 14.60 -4.82 0.65
CA PRO A 114 13.88 -3.72 0.03
C PRO A 114 14.84 -2.76 -0.70
N PRO A 115 14.40 -2.15 -1.80
CA PRO A 115 15.19 -1.14 -2.49
C PRO A 115 15.35 0.10 -1.60
N GLU A 116 16.49 0.80 -1.72
CA GLU A 116 16.76 2.03 -0.96
C GLU A 116 15.66 3.10 -1.16
N SER A 117 15.17 3.21 -2.39
CA SER A 117 14.02 4.05 -2.71
C SER A 117 12.94 3.23 -3.40
N TYR A 118 11.83 3.02 -2.70
CA TYR A 118 10.66 2.35 -3.26
C TYR A 118 10.14 3.05 -4.53
N TYR A 119 10.04 4.38 -4.49
CA TYR A 119 9.65 5.19 -5.64
C TYR A 119 10.90 5.67 -6.40
N HIS A 120 11.55 4.76 -7.13
CA HIS A 120 12.79 5.04 -7.86
C HIS A 120 12.70 6.26 -8.79
N PHE A 121 11.54 6.54 -9.39
CA PHE A 121 11.31 7.74 -10.22
C PHE A 121 11.27 9.06 -9.43
N HIS A 122 10.93 9.01 -8.14
CA HIS A 122 10.84 10.18 -7.26
C HIS A 122 12.04 10.32 -6.33
N ARG A 123 13.05 9.46 -6.48
CA ARG A 123 14.28 9.59 -5.69
C ARG A 123 14.96 10.93 -6.00
N PRO A 124 15.54 11.60 -5.00
CA PRO A 124 16.32 12.80 -5.26
C PRO A 124 17.56 12.42 -6.09
N LEU A 125 17.63 12.95 -7.32
CA LEU A 125 18.79 12.78 -8.20
C LEU A 125 20.02 13.46 -7.60
N THR A 126 21.18 12.84 -7.77
CA THR A 126 22.46 13.46 -7.39
C THR A 126 22.75 14.69 -8.26
N PRO A 127 23.58 15.65 -7.80
CA PRO A 127 23.93 16.81 -8.60
C PRO A 127 24.55 16.45 -9.97
N GLN A 128 25.32 15.37 -10.03
CA GLN A 128 25.92 14.88 -11.27
C GLN A 128 24.86 14.31 -12.21
N GLU A 129 23.96 13.44 -11.72
CA GLU A 129 22.85 12.91 -12.52
C GLU A 129 21.95 14.03 -13.07
N LYS A 130 21.71 15.09 -12.28
CA LYS A 130 20.97 16.27 -12.74
C LYS A 130 21.69 17.00 -13.86
N LEU A 131 23.01 17.17 -13.75
CA LEU A 131 23.83 17.79 -14.79
C LEU A 131 23.81 16.95 -16.08
N ASP A 132 23.95 15.63 -15.97
CA ASP A 132 23.95 14.72 -17.11
C ASP A 132 22.60 14.72 -17.83
N ASN A 133 21.49 14.63 -17.07
CA ASN A 133 20.15 14.76 -17.63
C ASN A 133 19.96 16.10 -18.34
N TRP A 134 20.44 17.20 -17.75
CA TRP A 134 20.38 18.52 -18.37
C TRP A 134 21.23 18.58 -19.64
N LEU A 135 22.45 18.02 -19.64
CA LEU A 135 23.34 17.95 -20.80
C LEU A 135 22.71 17.14 -21.92
N GLN A 136 22.11 16.00 -21.60
CA GLN A 136 21.40 15.16 -22.55
C GLN A 136 20.20 15.91 -23.15
N GLU A 137 19.39 16.57 -22.32
CA GLU A 137 18.29 17.42 -22.78
C GLU A 137 18.79 18.56 -23.68
N LYS A 138 20.00 19.11 -23.46
CA LYS A 138 20.59 20.09 -24.38
C LYS A 138 21.02 19.48 -25.71
N ARG A 139 21.60 18.28 -25.70
CA ARG A 139 22.09 17.58 -26.89
C ARG A 139 20.97 17.10 -27.80
N GLU A 140 19.84 16.69 -27.22
CA GLU A 140 18.67 16.20 -27.95
C GLU A 140 17.85 17.32 -28.61
N ARG A 141 18.18 18.59 -28.35
CA ARG A 141 17.47 19.73 -28.96
C ARG A 141 17.72 19.77 -30.46
N THR A 142 16.63 19.70 -31.20
CA THR A 142 16.60 19.90 -32.65
C THR A 142 15.93 21.23 -32.98
N ILE A 143 16.20 21.77 -34.17
CA ILE A 143 15.51 22.97 -34.65
C ILE A 143 14.07 22.57 -34.98
N LEU A 144 13.13 23.09 -34.19
CA LEU A 144 11.71 22.88 -34.45
C LEU A 144 11.34 23.51 -35.81
N PHE A 145 10.59 22.77 -36.63
CA PHE A 145 10.08 23.22 -37.93
C PHE A 145 11.13 23.49 -39.02
N SER A 146 12.23 22.74 -39.09
CA SER A 146 13.24 22.89 -40.17
C SER A 146 12.83 22.33 -41.55
N ARG A 147 11.54 22.33 -41.89
CA ARG A 147 11.02 21.85 -43.18
C ARG A 147 10.05 22.85 -43.77
#